data_AF-A0A9D6B556-F1
#
_entry.id   AF-A0A9D6B556-F1
#
_cell.length_a   1.000
_cell.length_b   1.000
_cell.length_c   1.000
_cell.angle_alpha   90.00
_cell.angle_beta   90.00
_cell.angle_gamma   90.00
#
_symmetry.space_group_name_H-M   'P 1'
#
loop_
_entity.id
_entity.type
_entity.pdbx_description
1 polymer ?
#
loop_
_entity_poly.entity_id
_entity_poly.type
_entity_poly.pdbx_seq_one_letter_code
_entity_poly.pdbx_strand_id
1 'polypeptide(L)' 'MSNFSTVIISNRLPVSVSRQDGELKFDASSGGLATAMSSLEVENKIWVGWPG' A
#
# COMPACT_ATOMS: atom_id res chain seq x y z
N MET A 1 -6.32 14.28 -15.34
CA MET A 1 -5.78 14.24 -13.98
C MET A 1 -6.69 13.35 -13.15
N SER A 2 -6.16 12.28 -12.56
CA SER A 2 -6.93 11.47 -11.62
C SER A 2 -7.16 12.30 -10.35
N ASN A 3 -8.40 12.49 -9.95
CA ASN A 3 -8.76 13.21 -8.73
C ASN A 3 -8.88 12.20 -7.60
N PHE A 4 -8.01 12.28 -6.58
CA PHE A 4 -8.11 11.46 -5.38
C PHE A 4 -8.76 12.27 -4.26
N SER A 5 -9.72 11.70 -3.55
CA SER A 5 -10.37 12.34 -2.40
C SER A 5 -9.47 12.34 -1.16
N THR A 6 -8.54 11.37 -1.07
CA THR A 6 -7.68 11.15 0.10
C THR A 6 -6.28 10.70 -0.29
N VAL A 7 -5.26 11.31 0.32
CA VAL A 7 -3.85 10.89 0.19
C VAL A 7 -3.36 10.41 1.55
N ILE A 8 -2.89 9.17 1.63
CA ILE A 8 -2.33 8.57 2.85
C ILE A 8 -0.81 8.51 2.67
N ILE A 9 -0.07 8.96 3.68
CA ILE A 9 1.40 8.94 3.68
C ILE A 9 1.88 8.12 4.88
N SER A 10 2.70 7.10 4.63
CA SER A 10 3.27 6.27 5.70
C SER A 10 4.73 5.90 5.43
N ASN A 11 5.47 5.63 6.50
CA ASN A 11 6.85 5.16 6.40
C ASN A 11 6.98 3.76 5.80
N ARG A 12 5.92 2.94 5.82
CA ARG A 12 5.88 1.61 5.20
C ARG A 12 4.52 1.36 4.55
N LEU A 13 4.55 0.87 3.33
CA LEU A 13 3.34 0.43 2.63
C LEU A 13 2.85 -0.91 3.22
N PRO A 14 1.54 -1.20 3.13
CA PRO A 14 0.97 -2.50 3.49
C PRO A 14 1.28 -3.58 2.42
N VAL A 15 2.27 -3.34 1.57
CA VAL A 15 2.78 -4.27 0.58
C VAL A 15 4.29 -4.38 0.73
N SER A 16 4.80 -5.58 0.53
CA SER A 16 6.22 -5.89 0.45
C SER A 16 6.56 -6.15 -1.01
N VAL A 17 7.63 -5.52 -1.50
CA VAL A 17 8.09 -5.70 -2.87
C VAL A 17 9.33 -6.60 -2.87
N SER A 18 9.28 -7.69 -3.64
CA SER A 18 10.42 -8.56 -3.86
C SER A 18 10.70 -8.72 -5.34
N ARG A 19 11.96 -8.99 -5.69
CA ARG A 19 12.36 -9.30 -7.07
C ARG A 19 12.68 -10.78 -7.18
N GLN A 20 11.91 -11.50 -7.99
CA GLN A 20 12.13 -12.91 -8.30
C GLN A 20 12.15 -13.09 -9.82
N ASP A 21 13.18 -13.77 -10.34
CA ASP A 21 13.31 -14.09 -11.77
C ASP A 21 13.23 -12.88 -12.72
N GLY A 22 13.67 -11.71 -12.23
CA GLY A 22 13.63 -10.46 -12.99
C GLY A 22 12.32 -9.68 -12.87
N GLU A 23 11.27 -10.30 -12.34
CA GLU A 23 9.95 -9.73 -12.12
C GLU A 23 9.78 -9.16 -10.71
N LEU A 24 8.96 -8.12 -10.59
CA LEU A 24 8.57 -7.54 -9.30
C LEU A 24 7.32 -8.26 -8.79
N LYS A 25 7.43 -8.88 -7.61
CA LYS A 25 6.32 -9.48 -6.88
C LYS A 25 5.90 -8.56 -5.73
N PHE A 26 4.60 -8.46 -5.53
CA PHE A 26 3.97 -7.64 -4.51
C PHE A 26 3.17 -8.57 -3.60
N ASP A 27 3.61 -8.68 -2.36
CA ASP A 27 2.95 -9.49 -1.34
C ASP A 27 2.33 -8.58 -0.29
N ALA A 28 1.13 -8.90 0.17
CA ALA A 28 0.51 -8.13 1.25
C ALA A 28 1.35 -8.27 2.53
N SER A 29 1.74 -7.16 3.12
CA SER A 29 2.52 -7.16 4.36
C SER A 29 1.63 -7.63 5.51
N SER A 30 2.08 -8.63 6.27
CA SER A 30 1.44 -9.00 7.53
C SER A 30 1.75 -7.93 8.60
N GLY A 31 0.73 -7.25 9.11
CA GLY A 31 0.92 -6.23 10.15
C GLY A 31 -0.31 -5.37 10.43
N GLY A 32 -0.35 -4.73 11.60
CA GLY A 32 -1.51 -3.96 12.08
C GLY A 32 -1.93 -2.82 11.14
N LEU A 33 -1.00 -2.26 10.36
CA LEU A 33 -1.30 -1.24 9.36
C LEU A 33 -2.08 -1.82 8.16
N ALA A 34 -1.75 -3.02 7.67
CA ALA A 34 -2.48 -3.66 6.58
C ALA A 34 -3.90 -4.06 7.02
N THR A 35 -4.05 -4.58 8.24
CA THR A 35 -5.35 -4.90 8.84
C THR A 35 -6.22 -3.66 9.06
N ALA A 36 -5.65 -2.57 9.60
CA ALA A 36 -6.37 -1.30 9.76
C ALA A 36 -6.85 -0.71 8.41
N MET A 37 -6.15 -1.05 7.32
CA MET A 37 -6.47 -0.56 5.98
C MET A 37 -7.56 -1.37 5.28
N SER A 38 -7.69 -2.66 5.59
CA SER A 38 -8.86 -3.44 5.18
C SER A 38 -10.16 -2.95 5.83
N SER A 39 -10.08 -2.31 7.01
CA SER A 39 -11.24 -1.70 7.66
C SER A 39 -11.56 -0.26 7.21
N LEU A 40 -10.68 0.36 6.42
CA LEU A 40 -10.88 1.73 5.91
C LEU A 40 -11.56 1.69 4.54
N GLU A 41 -12.89 1.67 4.56
CA GLU A 41 -13.77 1.88 3.40
C GLU A 41 -13.73 3.36 2.95
N VAL A 42 -12.60 3.77 2.38
CA VAL A 42 -12.47 5.09 1.74
C VAL A 42 -12.31 4.87 0.25
N GLU A 43 -13.38 5.16 -0.48
CA GLU A 43 -13.35 5.19 -1.95
C GLU A 43 -12.43 6.33 -2.41
N ASN A 44 -11.67 6.08 -3.49
CA ASN A 44 -10.85 7.08 -4.17
C ASN A 44 -9.64 7.63 -3.36
N LYS A 45 -8.85 6.73 -2.77
CA LYS A 45 -7.60 7.06 -2.06
C LYS A 45 -6.34 6.68 -2.85
N ILE A 46 -5.25 7.41 -2.61
CA ILE A 46 -3.90 7.03 -3.03
C ILE A 46 -3.00 6.93 -1.79
N TRP A 47 -2.06 5.98 -1.82
CA TRP A 47 -1.09 5.80 -0.75
C TRP A 47 0.33 5.97 -1.28
N VAL A 48 1.08 6.85 -0.62
CA VAL A 48 2.51 7.04 -0.83
C VAL A 48 3.28 6.55 0.41
N GLY A 49 4.26 5.68 0.18
CA GLY A 49 5.11 5.16 1.25
C GLY A 49 6.22 4.28 0.72
N TRP A 50 7.10 3.83 1.61
CA TRP A 50 8.20 2.94 1.26
C TRP A 50 7.72 1.46 1.22
N PRO A 51 7.94 0.70 0.13
CA PRO A 51 7.50 -0.70 -0.01
C PRO A 51 8.30 -1.74 0.78
N GLY A 52 9.21 -1.31 1.67
CA GLY A 52 10.16 -2.20 2.34
C GLY A 52 11.54 -2.08 1.75
#